data_AF-A0A7J5PQ03-F1
#
_entry.id   AF-A0A7J5PQ03-F1
#
_cell.length_a   1.000
_cell.length_b   1.000
_cell.length_c   1.000
_cell.angle_alpha   90.00
_cell.angle_beta   90.00
_cell.angle_gamma   90.00
#
_symmetry.space_group_name_H-M   'P 1'
#
loop_
_entity.id
_entity.type
_entity.pdbx_description
1 polymer ?
#
loop_
_entity_poly.entity_id
_entity_poly.type
_entity_poly.pdbx_seq_one_letter_code
_entity_poly.pdbx_strand_id
1 'polypeptide(L)'
;MSLRIQEVTRLKERITRDESRLDEIINILMERDTSEKSKETDDLILELNSTGIRIERDKVSLAKLKAPSELTDEDRKYLPGPGSSEKFNIKY
;
A
#
# COMPACT_ATOMS: atom_id res chain seq x y z
N MET A 1 13.79 17.61 8.05
CA MET A 1 12.92 16.62 7.37
C MET A 1 11.58 17.30 7.09
N SER A 2 11.08 17.34 5.85
CA SER A 2 9.78 17.95 5.56
C SER A 2 8.64 17.07 6.12
N LEU A 3 7.52 17.68 6.51
CA LEU A 3 6.33 16.95 6.97
C LEU A 3 5.85 15.93 5.93
N ARG A 4 6.00 16.25 4.64
CA ARG A 4 5.70 15.35 3.53
C ARG A 4 6.57 14.09 3.53
N ILE A 5 7.88 14.23 3.73
CA ILE A 5 8.79 13.07 3.79
C ILE A 5 8.45 12.17 4.97
N GLN A 6 8.14 12.75 6.14
CA GLN A 6 7.68 11.99 7.30
C GLN A 6 6.41 11.21 7.00
N GLU A 7 5.43 11.84 6.35
CA GLU A 7 4.18 11.19 5.97
C GLU A 7 4.38 10.09 4.92
N VAL A 8 5.26 10.30 3.94
CA VAL A 8 5.65 9.28 2.96
C VAL A 8 6.25 8.05 3.65
N THR A 9 7.15 8.25 4.61
CA THR A 9 7.75 7.16 5.39
C THR A 9 6.68 6.43 6.21
N ARG A 10 5.83 7.17 6.94
CA ARG A 10 4.74 6.61 7.75
C ARG A 10 3.78 5.75 6.91
N LEU A 11 3.40 6.22 5.72
CA LEU A 11 2.52 5.48 4.82
C LEU A 11 3.20 4.21 4.29
N LYS A 12 4.47 4.27 3.91
CA LYS A 12 5.22 3.07 3.46
C LYS A 12 5.32 2.01 4.56
N GLU A 13 5.64 2.41 5.79
CA GLU A 13 5.71 1.50 6.94
C GLU A 13 4.36 0.86 7.24
N ARG A 14 3.27 1.63 7.17
CA ARG A 14 1.92 1.10 7.37
C ARG A 14 1.51 0.13 6.26
N ILE A 15 1.73 0.47 4.99
CA ILE A 15 1.47 -0.42 3.86
C ILE A 15 2.24 -1.73 4.03
N THR A 16 3.54 -1.67 4.34
CA THR A 16 4.37 -2.87 4.49
C THR A 16 3.84 -3.79 5.59
N ARG A 17 3.48 -3.23 6.75
CA ARG A 17 2.89 -4.00 7.86
C ARG A 17 1.54 -4.61 7.49
N ASP A 18 0.70 -3.84 6.82
CA ASP A 18 -0.62 -4.29 6.40
C ASP A 18 -0.53 -5.39 5.33
N GLU A 19 0.43 -5.29 4.40
CA GLU A 19 0.71 -6.33 3.40
C GLU A 19 1.19 -7.63 4.07
N SER A 20 2.11 -7.54 5.02
CA SER A 20 2.53 -8.70 5.82
C SER A 20 1.35 -9.33 6.58
N ARG A 21 0.45 -8.51 7.14
CA ARG A 21 -0.74 -9.00 7.84
C ARG A 21 -1.72 -9.69 6.90
N LEU A 22 -1.91 -9.19 5.68
CA LEU A 22 -2.73 -9.88 4.68
C LEU A 22 -2.16 -11.25 4.34
N ASP A 23 -0.85 -11.34 4.12
CA ASP A 23 -0.20 -12.62 3.81
C ASP A 23 -0.38 -13.63 4.95
N GLU A 24 -0.26 -13.21 6.21
CA GLU A 24 -0.55 -14.04 7.38
C GLU A 24 -2.00 -14.53 7.40
N ILE A 25 -2.97 -13.64 7.20
CA ILE A 25 -4.40 -14.01 7.22
C ILE A 25 -4.70 -15.00 6.09
N ILE A 26 -4.15 -14.78 4.89
CA ILE A 26 -4.30 -15.68 3.75
C ILE A 26 -3.74 -17.05 4.08
N ASN A 27 -2.53 -17.13 4.65
CA ASN A 27 -1.94 -18.42 5.05
C ASN A 27 -2.81 -19.16 6.06
N ILE A 28 -3.32 -18.47 7.08
CA ILE A 28 -4.23 -19.06 8.06
C ILE A 28 -5.50 -19.60 7.40
N LEU A 29 -6.10 -18.82 6.49
CA LEU A 29 -7.32 -19.22 5.79
C LEU A 29 -7.10 -20.39 4.82
N MET A 30 -5.91 -20.49 4.22
CA MET A 30 -5.52 -21.59 3.32
C MET A 30 -5.26 -22.90 4.07
N GLU A 31 -4.73 -22.84 5.29
CA GLU A 31 -4.45 -24.02 6.12
C GLU A 31 -5.68 -24.53 6.87
N ARG A 32 -6.70 -23.69 7.03
CA ARG A 32 -7.92 -24.03 7.78
C ARG A 32 -8.91 -24.83 6.96
N ASP A 33 -9.56 -25.79 7.61
CA ASP A 33 -10.81 -26.35 7.08
C ASP A 33 -11.94 -25.31 7.24
N THR A 34 -12.32 -24.69 6.13
CA THR A 34 -13.40 -23.70 6.08
C THR A 34 -14.77 -24.31 5.76
N SER A 35 -14.90 -25.65 5.77
CA SER A 35 -16.18 -26.31 5.49
C SER A 35 -17.21 -26.09 6.59
N GLU A 36 -16.76 -25.91 7.84
CA GLU A 36 -17.61 -25.56 8.96
C GLU A 36 -17.67 -24.04 9.18
N LYS A 37 -18.86 -23.55 9.57
CA LYS A 37 -19.04 -22.15 9.95
C LYS A 37 -18.25 -21.86 11.22
N SER A 38 -17.26 -20.98 11.12
CA SER A 38 -16.45 -20.54 12.25
C SER A 38 -16.46 -19.03 12.33
N LYS A 39 -16.84 -18.49 13.49
CA LYS A 39 -16.79 -17.06 13.76
C LYS A 39 -15.38 -16.50 13.54
N GLU A 40 -14.35 -17.26 13.88
CA GLU A 40 -12.97 -16.83 13.71
C GLU A 40 -12.58 -16.74 12.22
N THR A 41 -13.11 -17.63 11.37
CA THR A 41 -12.92 -17.53 9.92
C THR A 41 -13.63 -16.29 9.36
N ASP A 42 -14.85 -16.01 9.82
CA ASP A 42 -15.58 -14.80 9.44
C ASP A 42 -14.83 -13.52 9.88
N ASP A 43 -14.31 -13.50 11.11
CA ASP A 43 -13.52 -12.40 11.65
C ASP A 43 -12.23 -12.17 10.84
N LEU A 44 -11.54 -13.25 10.42
CA LEU A 44 -10.36 -13.18 9.54
C LEU A 44 -10.71 -12.62 8.15
N ILE A 45 -11.85 -13.01 7.57
CA ILE A 45 -12.30 -12.47 6.27
C ILE A 45 -12.62 -10.97 6.39
N LEU A 46 -13.25 -10.55 7.48
CA LEU A 46 -13.51 -9.13 7.75
C LEU A 46 -12.21 -8.34 7.92
N GLU A 47 -11.23 -8.90 8.65
CA GLU A 47 -9.91 -8.29 8.81
C GLU A 47 -9.17 -8.19 7.48
N LEU A 48 -9.20 -9.24 6.65
CA LEU A 48 -8.61 -9.27 5.31
C LEU A 48 -9.16 -8.13 4.45
N ASN A 49 -10.49 -8.00 4.37
CA ASN A 49 -11.16 -6.98 3.57
C ASN A 49 -10.82 -5.55 4.04
N SER A 50 -10.92 -5.31 5.35
CA SER A 50 -10.66 -3.99 5.91
C SER A 50 -9.19 -3.56 5.76
N THR A 51 -8.26 -4.52 5.89
CA THR A 51 -6.83 -4.28 5.70
C THR A 51 -6.49 -4.03 4.23
N GLY A 52 -7.11 -4.75 3.30
CA GLY A 52 -6.99 -4.50 1.85
C GLY A 52 -7.44 -3.09 1.46
N ILE A 53 -8.62 -2.66 1.93
CA ILE A 53 -9.14 -1.30 1.68
C ILE A 53 -8.18 -0.23 2.24
N ARG A 54 -7.59 -0.47 3.41
CA ARG A 54 -6.63 0.46 4.03
C ARG A 54 -5.36 0.58 3.18
N ILE A 55 -4.81 -0.52 2.68
CA ILE A 55 -3.64 -0.52 1.80
C ILE A 55 -3.92 0.24 0.51
N GLU A 56 -5.05 0.00 -0.15
CA GLU A 56 -5.40 0.70 -1.38
C GLU A 56 -5.48 2.22 -1.17
N ARG A 57 -6.15 2.65 -0.10
CA ARG A 57 -6.24 4.07 0.27
C ARG A 57 -4.87 4.69 0.55
N ASP A 58 -4.00 3.94 1.21
CA ASP A 58 -2.65 4.41 1.53
C ASP A 58 -1.76 4.50 0.29
N LYS A 59 -1.87 3.53 -0.63
CA LYS A 59 -1.16 3.56 -1.93
C LYS A 59 -1.60 4.78 -2.75
N VAL A 60 -2.90 5.08 -2.80
CA VAL A 60 -3.42 6.30 -3.44
C VAL A 60 -2.88 7.57 -2.77
N SER A 61 -2.86 7.61 -1.44
CA SER A 61 -2.38 8.77 -0.69
C SER A 61 -0.87 8.98 -0.89
N LEU A 62 -0.10 7.89 -0.90
CA LEU A 62 1.34 7.89 -1.19
C LEU A 62 1.64 8.36 -2.62
N ALA A 63 0.84 7.95 -3.60
CA ALA A 63 0.98 8.38 -4.98
C ALA A 63 0.76 9.90 -5.12
N LYS A 64 -0.25 10.45 -4.45
CA LYS A 64 -0.51 11.90 -4.42
C LYS A 64 0.67 12.68 -3.83
N LEU A 65 1.22 12.21 -2.70
CA LEU A 65 2.35 12.87 -2.05
C LEU A 65 3.66 12.82 -2.87
N LYS A 66 3.78 11.85 -3.78
CA LYS A 66 4.92 11.73 -4.71
C LYS A 66 4.66 12.41 -6.06
N ALA A 67 3.49 12.98 -6.29
CA ALA A 67 3.15 13.58 -7.57
C ALA A 67 4.05 14.79 -7.86
N PRO A 68 4.76 14.82 -9.02
CA PRO A 68 5.70 15.89 -9.37
C PRO A 68 5.10 17.29 -9.36
N SER A 69 3.79 17.40 -9.64
CA SER A 69 3.03 18.65 -9.61
C SER A 69 2.94 19.28 -8.22
N GLU A 70 3.10 18.50 -7.15
CA GLU A 70 3.02 18.99 -5.77
C GLU A 70 4.41 19.09 -5.10
N LEU A 71 5.48 18.64 -5.76
CA LEU A 71 6.84 18.52 -5.21
C LEU A 71 7.57 19.87 -5.13
N THR A 72 7.97 20.26 -3.92
CA THR A 72 8.88 21.40 -3.69
C THR A 72 10.34 21.00 -4.00
N ASP A 73 11.22 21.97 -4.22
CA ASP A 73 12.64 21.70 -4.53
C ASP A 73 13.36 20.93 -3.41
N GLU A 74 12.99 21.18 -2.15
CA GLU A 74 13.49 20.42 -1.00
C GLU A 74 13.01 18.97 -1.03
N ASP A 75 11.77 18.70 -1.43
CA ASP A 75 11.24 17.34 -1.52
C ASP A 75 11.88 16.53 -2.65
N ARG A 76 12.28 17.18 -3.76
CA ARG A 76 12.98 16.53 -4.89
C ARG A 76 14.36 16.00 -4.51
N LYS A 77 14.98 16.56 -3.47
CA LYS A 77 16.28 16.11 -2.97
C LYS A 77 16.20 14.76 -2.25
N TYR A 78 15.05 14.43 -1.68
CA TYR A 78 14.86 13.24 -0.84
C TYR A 78 13.91 12.20 -1.43
N LEU A 79 13.05 12.58 -2.38
CA LEU A 79 12.21 11.65 -3.12
C LEU A 79 12.90 11.27 -4.43
N PRO A 80 12.92 9.98 -4.81
CA PRO A 80 13.42 9.60 -6.12
C PRO A 80 12.63 10.40 -7.16
N GLY A 81 13.35 11.15 -8.01
CA GLY A 81 12.73 11.91 -9.09
C GLY A 81 11.82 11.00 -9.90
N PRO A 82 10.78 11.54 -10.56
CA PRO A 82 9.89 10.73 -11.38
C PRO A 82 10.76 9.95 -12.36
N GLY A 83 10.91 8.65 -12.10
CA GLY A 83 11.59 7.72 -12.98
C GLY A 83 10.98 7.96 -14.35
N SER A 84 11.86 8.20 -15.33
CA SER A 84 11.52 8.46 -16.71
C SER A 84 10.25 7.69 -17.05
N SER A 85 9.15 8.41 -17.29
CA SER A 85 8.05 7.84 -18.04
C SER A 85 8.64 7.51 -19.39
N GLU A 86 9.11 6.28 -19.51
CA GLU A 86 9.42 5.66 -20.78
C GLU A 86 8.06 5.61 -21.47
N LYS A 87 7.79 6.72 -22.17
CA LYS A 87 6.61 6.94 -22.98
C LYS A 87 6.45 5.66 -23.78
N PHE A 88 5.30 5.02 -23.63
CA PHE A 88 4.81 3.95 -24.47
C PHE A 88 5.18 4.23 -25.92
N ASN A 89 6.29 3.66 -26.37
CA ASN A 89 6.79 3.81 -27.73
C ASN A 89 6.09 2.75 -28.57
N ILE A 90 4.79 2.93 -28.77
CA ILE A 90 4.04 2.14 -29.74
C ILE A 90 4.33 2.78 -31.09
N LYS A 91 5.24 2.19 -31.86
CA LYS A 91 5.37 2.47 -33.30
C LYS A 91 4.31 1.66 -34.03
N TYR A 92 3.49 2.36 -34.83
CA TYR A 92 2.69 1.76 -35.90
C TYR A 92 3.57 1.34 -37.07
#